data_AF-A0A849DAZ0-F1
#
_entry.id   AF-A0A849DAZ0-F1
#
_cell.length_a   1.000
_cell.length_b   1.000
_cell.length_c   1.000
_cell.angle_alpha   90.00
_cell.angle_beta   90.00
_cell.angle_gamma   90.00
#
_symmetry.space_group_name_H-M   'P 1'
#
loop_
_entity.id
_entity.type
_entity.pdbx_description
1 polymer ?
#
loop_
_entity_poly.entity_id
_entity_poly.type
_entity_poly.pdbx_seq_one_letter_code
_entity_poly.pdbx_strand_id
1 'polypeptide(L)'
;MKLFQLTFYMILVISILGCKSEQTEASLEMWKEEIVDAEHAFAAMAKAEGIPEAFLAYAAEDAVLMRNNSLVKGKTEMAAFFDNQSPGGGELSLSWV
;
A
#
# COMPACT_ATOMS: atom_id res chain seq x y z
N MET A 1 -31.76 -4.88 38.28
CA MET A 1 -30.33 -4.60 38.59
C MET A 1 -29.40 -5.75 38.22
N LYS A 2 -29.71 -7.02 38.56
CA LYS A 2 -28.85 -8.18 38.24
C LYS A 2 -28.71 -8.51 36.74
N LEU A 3 -29.76 -8.28 35.94
CA LEU A 3 -29.73 -8.51 34.48
C LEU A 3 -28.81 -7.52 33.74
N PHE A 4 -28.83 -6.24 34.14
CA PHE A 4 -27.98 -5.19 33.56
C PHE A 4 -26.48 -5.41 33.86
N GLN A 5 -26.18 -5.89 35.07
CA GLN A 5 -24.84 -6.28 35.50
C GLN A 5 -24.30 -7.48 34.70
N LEU A 6 -25.16 -8.45 34.36
CA LEU A 6 -24.80 -9.62 33.57
C LEU A 6 -24.43 -9.26 32.12
N THR A 7 -25.21 -8.37 31.49
CA THR A 7 -24.90 -7.84 30.15
C THR A 7 -23.60 -7.04 30.12
N PHE A 8 -23.31 -6.26 31.17
CA PHE A 8 -22.05 -5.51 31.26
C PHE A 8 -20.84 -6.45 31.36
N TYR A 9 -20.97 -7.52 32.15
CA TYR A 9 -19.94 -8.56 32.26
C TYR A 9 -19.71 -9.32 30.95
N MET A 10 -20.78 -9.61 30.21
CA MET A 10 -20.70 -10.29 28.90
C MET A 10 -19.99 -9.42 27.85
N ILE A 11 -20.27 -8.12 27.80
CA ILE A 11 -19.59 -7.18 26.90
C ILE A 11 -18.10 -7.07 27.25
N LEU A 12 -17.77 -7.03 28.55
CA LEU A 12 -16.38 -6.99 29.03
C LEU A 12 -15.58 -8.24 28.61
N VAL A 13 -16.20 -9.43 28.66
CA VAL A 13 -15.57 -10.71 28.26
C VAL A 13 -15.35 -10.78 26.74
N ILE A 14 -16.26 -10.23 25.94
CA ILE A 14 -16.12 -10.19 24.48
C ILE A 14 -14.99 -9.23 24.06
N SER A 15 -14.77 -8.14 24.80
CA SER A 15 -13.68 -7.19 24.52
C SER A 15 -12.27 -7.73 24.81
N ILE A 16 -12.11 -8.64 25.77
CA ILE A 16 -10.81 -9.27 26.09
C ILE A 16 -10.46 -10.48 25.21
N LEU A 17 -11.41 -10.98 24.42
CA LEU A 17 -11.15 -11.94 23.34
C LEU A 17 -10.81 -11.26 22.00
N GLY A 18 -10.56 -9.94 22.04
CA GLY A 18 -10.14 -9.16 20.87
C GLY A 18 -8.89 -9.72 20.18
N CYS A 19 -8.83 -9.51 18.86
CA CYS A 19 -7.88 -10.07 17.91
C CYS A 19 -6.45 -10.24 18.44
N LYS A 20 -6.07 -11.49 18.72
CA LYS A 20 -4.68 -11.91 18.72
C LYS A 20 -4.32 -12.24 17.27
N SER A 21 -3.58 -11.37 16.58
CA SER A 21 -3.11 -11.72 15.23
C SER A 21 -2.02 -12.79 15.38
N GLU A 22 -2.30 -14.00 14.90
CA GLU A 22 -1.28 -15.04 14.72
C GLU A 22 -0.44 -14.67 13.48
N GLN A 23 0.42 -13.66 13.64
CA GLN A 23 1.48 -13.42 12.68
C GLN A 23 2.63 -14.35 13.03
N THR A 24 2.93 -15.28 12.13
CA THR A 24 4.04 -16.23 12.29
C THR A 24 5.28 -15.67 11.59
N GLU A 25 6.47 -16.09 12.01
CA GLU A 25 7.72 -15.72 11.33
C GLU A 25 7.70 -16.13 9.85
N ALA A 26 7.07 -17.28 9.53
CA ALA A 26 6.90 -17.73 8.15
C ALA A 26 6.07 -16.76 7.29
N SER A 27 4.98 -16.19 7.84
CA SER A 27 4.19 -15.18 7.13
C SER A 27 4.95 -13.87 6.91
N LEU A 28 5.85 -13.51 7.83
CA LEU A 28 6.64 -12.28 7.70
C LEU A 28 7.64 -12.39 6.54
N GLU A 29 8.38 -13.50 6.45
CA GLU A 29 9.37 -13.69 5.40
C GLU A 29 8.72 -13.76 4.01
N MET A 30 7.55 -14.42 3.91
CA MET A 30 6.76 -14.44 2.68
C MET A 30 6.39 -13.03 2.22
N TRP A 31 5.88 -12.16 3.11
CA TRP A 31 5.52 -10.79 2.72
C TRP A 31 6.73 -9.94 2.33
N LYS A 32 7.90 -10.18 2.92
CA LYS A 32 9.13 -9.50 2.49
C LYS A 32 9.50 -9.90 1.07
N GLU A 33 9.44 -11.20 0.76
CA GLU A 33 9.70 -11.71 -0.57
C GLU A 33 8.72 -11.13 -1.60
N GLU A 34 7.42 -11.08 -1.26
CA GLU A 34 6.39 -10.45 -2.10
C GLU A 34 6.69 -8.97 -2.39
N ILE A 35 7.16 -8.21 -1.40
CA ILE A 35 7.54 -6.80 -1.60
C ILE A 35 8.75 -6.69 -2.54
N VAL A 36 9.79 -7.51 -2.34
CA VAL A 36 10.98 -7.49 -3.20
C VAL A 36 10.64 -7.84 -4.65
N ASP A 37 9.79 -8.85 -4.85
CA ASP A 37 9.33 -9.25 -6.17
C ASP A 37 8.51 -8.13 -6.85
N ALA A 38 7.62 -7.48 -6.11
CA ALA A 38 6.86 -6.34 -6.61
C ALA A 38 7.77 -5.16 -6.99
N GLU A 39 8.81 -4.88 -6.20
CA GLU A 39 9.79 -3.82 -6.49
C GLU A 39 10.61 -4.12 -7.74
N HIS A 40 11.06 -5.37 -7.92
CA HIS A 40 11.75 -5.79 -9.14
C HIS A 40 10.86 -5.69 -10.38
N ALA A 41 9.59 -6.10 -10.26
CA ALA A 41 8.64 -6.04 -11.36
C ALA A 41 8.27 -4.59 -11.70
N PHE A 42 8.11 -3.72 -10.69
CA PHE A 42 7.96 -2.28 -10.86
C PHE A 42 9.17 -1.67 -11.58
N ALA A 43 10.40 -1.99 -11.15
CA ALA A 43 11.62 -1.47 -11.77
C ALA A 43 11.75 -1.88 -13.24
N ALA A 44 11.42 -3.13 -13.56
CA ALA A 44 11.40 -3.63 -14.94
C ALA A 44 10.37 -2.88 -15.80
N MET A 45 9.15 -2.69 -15.29
CA MET A 45 8.09 -1.97 -15.98
C MET A 45 8.43 -0.49 -16.15
N ALA A 46 8.97 0.16 -15.11
CA ALA A 46 9.38 1.56 -15.16
C ALA A 46 10.46 1.81 -16.22
N LYS A 47 11.37 0.84 -16.41
CA LYS A 47 12.39 0.89 -17.45
C LYS A 47 11.81 0.70 -18.86
N ALA A 48 10.81 -0.16 -19.01
CA ALA A 48 10.23 -0.50 -20.30
C ALA A 48 9.17 0.51 -20.79
N GLU A 49 8.29 0.93 -19.88
CA GLU A 49 7.07 1.69 -20.19
C GLU A 49 7.11 3.11 -19.62
N GLY A 50 7.90 3.34 -18.57
CA GLY A 50 7.99 4.62 -17.88
C GLY A 50 7.46 4.57 -16.45
N ILE A 51 7.88 5.56 -15.64
CA ILE A 51 7.44 5.69 -14.25
C ILE A 51 5.92 5.88 -14.14
N PRO A 52 5.26 6.73 -14.94
CA PRO A 52 3.81 6.90 -14.84
C PRO A 52 3.03 5.59 -14.99
N GLU A 53 3.35 4.82 -16.02
CA GLU A 53 2.71 3.55 -16.36
C GLU A 53 2.94 2.52 -15.25
N ALA A 54 4.19 2.34 -14.82
CA ALA A 54 4.52 1.44 -13.72
C ALA A 54 3.86 1.87 -12.40
N PHE A 55 3.84 3.17 -12.09
CA PHE A 55 3.23 3.68 -10.86
C PHE A 55 1.73 3.42 -10.84
N LEU A 56 1.03 3.70 -11.95
CA LEU A 56 -0.39 3.41 -12.06
C LEU A 56 -0.66 1.90 -12.01
N ALA A 57 0.17 1.05 -12.61
CA ALA A 57 -0.02 -0.40 -12.58
C ALA A 57 0.00 -0.98 -11.15
N TYR A 58 0.92 -0.51 -10.30
CA TYR A 58 1.08 -1.02 -8.93
C TYR A 58 0.36 -0.20 -7.86
N ALA A 59 -0.15 1.00 -8.17
CA ALA A 59 -0.92 1.81 -7.23
C ALA A 59 -2.31 1.22 -6.97
N ALA A 60 -2.69 1.19 -5.69
CA ALA A 60 -4.07 0.97 -5.27
C ALA A 60 -5.00 2.06 -5.83
N GLU A 61 -6.29 1.72 -6.02
CA GLU A 61 -7.28 2.65 -6.57
C GLU A 61 -7.45 3.92 -5.72
N ASP A 62 -7.30 3.80 -4.40
CA ASP A 62 -7.40 4.86 -3.40
C ASP A 62 -6.04 5.40 -2.93
N ALA A 63 -4.96 5.08 -3.64
CA ALA A 63 -3.62 5.54 -3.30
C ALA A 63 -3.55 7.08 -3.17
N VAL A 64 -2.59 7.57 -2.39
CA VAL A 64 -2.36 9.01 -2.22
C VAL A 64 -0.89 9.34 -2.51
N LEU A 65 -0.65 10.26 -3.43
CA LEU A 65 0.67 10.71 -3.85
C LEU A 65 0.93 12.11 -3.31
N MET A 66 1.99 12.25 -2.52
CA MET A 66 2.52 13.55 -2.09
C MET A 66 3.78 13.85 -2.90
N ARG A 67 3.73 14.84 -3.79
CA ARG A 67 4.89 15.25 -4.59
C ARG A 67 4.88 16.75 -4.84
N ASN A 68 6.03 17.40 -4.68
CA ASN A 68 6.19 18.85 -4.88
C ASN A 68 5.14 19.69 -4.13
N ASN A 69 4.84 19.30 -2.88
CA ASN A 69 3.83 19.96 -2.03
C ASN A 69 2.39 19.89 -2.60
N SER A 70 2.14 19.02 -3.57
CA SER A 70 0.83 18.67 -4.09
C SER A 70 0.40 17.30 -3.58
N LEU A 71 -0.87 17.19 -3.21
CA LEU A 71 -1.50 15.96 -2.72
C LEU A 71 -2.52 15.47 -3.74
N VAL A 72 -2.23 14.35 -4.39
CA VAL A 72 -3.09 13.72 -5.40
C VAL A 72 -3.72 12.48 -4.80
N LYS A 73 -5.04 12.35 -4.89
CA LYS A 73 -5.82 11.28 -4.23
C LYS A 73 -6.56 10.44 -5.25
N GLY A 74 -6.33 9.14 -5.20
CA GLY A 74 -6.92 8.18 -6.11
C GLY A 74 -6.17 8.08 -7.44
N LYS A 75 -6.21 6.90 -8.02
CA LYS A 75 -5.47 6.52 -9.23
C LYS A 75 -5.87 7.33 -10.47
N THR A 76 -7.15 7.71 -10.59
CA THR A 76 -7.65 8.57 -11.68
C THR A 76 -6.99 9.95 -11.66
N GLU A 77 -6.91 10.58 -10.48
CA GLU A 77 -6.26 11.90 -10.35
C GLU A 77 -4.73 11.79 -10.53
N MET A 78 -4.13 10.66 -10.17
CA MET A 78 -2.71 10.38 -10.45
C MET A 78 -2.41 10.28 -11.93
N ALA A 79 -3.28 9.63 -12.71
CA ALA A 79 -3.13 9.58 -14.16
C ALA A 79 -3.13 10.99 -14.76
N ALA A 80 -4.11 11.83 -14.38
CA ALA A 80 -4.16 13.22 -14.80
C ALA A 80 -2.94 14.05 -14.33
N PHE A 81 -2.39 13.74 -13.15
CA PHE A 81 -1.18 14.38 -12.64
C PHE A 81 0.07 14.03 -13.47
N PHE A 82 0.17 12.79 -13.97
CA PHE A 82 1.29 12.38 -14.83
C PHE A 82 1.17 12.91 -16.26
N ASP A 83 -0.04 12.99 -16.83
CA ASP A 83 -0.27 13.56 -18.17
C ASP A 83 0.21 15.03 -18.29
N ASN A 84 0.17 15.77 -17.19
CA ASN A 84 0.60 17.16 -17.12
C ASN A 84 2.10 17.34 -16.86
N GLN A 85 2.87 16.25 -16.74
CA GLN A 85 4.31 16.29 -16.53
C GLN A 85 5.07 15.86 -17.78
N SER A 86 6.11 16.62 -18.11
CA SER A 86 7.07 16.17 -19.12
C SER A 86 7.82 14.96 -18.57
N PRO A 87 7.93 13.85 -19.32
CA PRO A 87 8.80 12.75 -18.94
C PRO A 87 10.22 13.31 -18.79
N GLY A 88 10.81 13.18 -17.61
CA GLY A 88 12.22 13.50 -17.41
C GLY A 88 13.06 12.53 -18.24
N GLY A 89 13.63 12.99 -19.35
CA GLY A 89 14.33 12.17 -20.35
C GLY A 89 15.73 11.67 -19.92
N GLY A 90 15.85 11.12 -18.71
CA GLY A 90 17.08 10.50 -18.21
C GLY A 90 17.03 8.98 -18.34
N GLU A 91 18.19 8.35 -18.45
CA GLU A 91 18.30 6.89 -18.31
C GLU A 91 17.97 6.50 -16.86
N LEU A 92 16.86 5.77 -16.68
CA LEU A 92 16.37 5.36 -15.37
C LEU A 92 16.97 4.00 -14.99
N SER A 93 17.65 3.97 -13.84
CA SER A 93 18.09 2.74 -13.19
C SER A 93 17.50 2.71 -11.79
N LEU A 94 16.58 1.77 -11.54
CA LEU A 94 15.99 1.51 -10.23
C LEU A 94 16.53 0.18 -9.74
N SER A 95 17.09 0.17 -8.54
CA SER A 95 17.60 -1.04 -7.88
C SER A 95 17.18 -1.04 -6.43
N TRP A 96 16.66 -2.17 -5.97
CA TRP A 96 16.46 -2.44 -4.56
C TRP A 96 17.81 -2.91 -3.98
N VAL A 97 18.26 -2.30 -2.88
CA VAL A 97 19.57 -2.57 -2.23
C VAL A 97 19.35 -3.36 -0.95
#